data_AF-A0A382GQU8-F1
#
_entry.id   AF-A0A382GQU8-F1
#
_cell.length_a   1.000
_cell.length_b   1.000
_cell.length_c   1.000
_cell.angle_alpha   90.00
_cell.angle_beta   90.00
_cell.angle_gamma   90.00
#
_symmetry.space_group_name_H-M   'P 1'
#
loop_
_entity.id
_entity.type
_entity.pdbx_description
1 polymer ?
#
loop_
_entity_poly.entity_id
_entity_poly.type
_entity_poly.pdbx_seq_one_letter_code
_entity_poly.pdbx_strand_id
1 'polypeptide(L)' 'CMPNIVPPVYTCGYSDQPEDLGSDGCVPVPDGPGLGVTYDWDFIEAHKTQHDVFD' A
#
# COMPACT_ATOMS: atom_id res chain seq x y z
N CYS A 1 16.56 -9.72 -7.36
CA CYS A 1 16.44 -8.26 -7.56
C CYS A 1 16.30 -7.59 -6.20
N MET A 2 16.63 -6.30 -6.08
CA MET A 2 16.33 -5.52 -4.87
C MET A 2 14.81 -5.32 -4.79
N PRO A 3 14.16 -5.59 -3.64
CA PRO A 3 12.73 -5.33 -3.49
C PRO A 3 12.45 -3.83 -3.57
N ASN A 4 11.26 -3.47 -4.05
CA ASN A 4 10.81 -2.08 -3.99
C ASN A 4 10.68 -1.66 -2.52
N ILE A 5 11.05 -0.41 -2.19
CA ILE A 5 10.95 0.11 -0.83
C ILE A 5 9.53 0.65 -0.66
N VAL A 6 8.63 -0.24 -0.27
CA VAL A 6 7.23 0.09 0.02
C VAL A 6 7.06 0.21 1.53
N PRO A 7 6.41 1.28 2.04
CA PRO A 7 6.11 1.38 3.46
C PRO A 7 5.14 0.25 3.88
N PRO A 8 5.33 -0.35 5.07
CA PRO A 8 4.54 -1.50 5.53
C PRO A 8 3.17 -1.07 6.08
N VAL A 9 2.39 -0.38 5.25
CA VAL A 9 1.15 0.30 5.65
C VAL A 9 -0.10 -0.29 5.04
N TYR A 10 0.01 -1.20 4.07
CA TYR A 10 -1.13 -1.79 3.39
C TYR A 10 -1.61 -3.06 4.11
N THR A 11 -2.89 -3.11 4.46
CA THR A 11 -3.49 -4.26 5.18
C THR A 11 -4.37 -5.15 4.28
N CYS A 12 -4.52 -4.79 3.00
CA CYS A 12 -5.37 -5.47 2.04
C CYS A 12 -4.62 -6.37 1.04
N GLY A 13 -3.35 -6.68 1.31
CA GLY A 13 -2.51 -7.51 0.43
C GLY A 13 -2.03 -6.82 -0.84
N TYR A 14 -2.17 -5.48 -0.94
CA TYR A 14 -1.54 -4.70 -2.01
C TYR A 14 -0.02 -4.78 -1.90
N SER A 15 0.66 -5.00 -3.02
CA SER A 15 2.12 -5.09 -3.09
C SER A 15 2.64 -4.64 -4.46
N ASP A 16 3.76 -3.93 -4.43
CA ASP A 16 4.52 -3.54 -5.64
C ASP A 16 5.71 -4.48 -5.88
N GLN A 17 5.74 -5.65 -5.26
CA GLN A 17 6.81 -6.62 -5.46
C GLN A 17 6.54 -7.48 -6.70
N PRO A 18 7.56 -7.75 -7.54
CA PRO A 18 7.42 -8.61 -8.71
C PRO A 18 6.91 -10.02 -8.38
N GLU A 19 7.18 -10.50 -7.17
CA GLU A 19 6.77 -11.82 -6.69
C GLU A 19 5.25 -11.95 -6.51
N ASP A 20 4.52 -10.83 -6.40
CA ASP A 20 3.07 -10.80 -6.22
C ASP A 20 2.30 -10.65 -7.54
N LEU A 21 2.99 -10.67 -8.68
CA LEU A 21 2.35 -10.72 -10.00
C LEU A 21 1.66 -12.07 -10.22
N GLY A 22 0.47 -12.03 -10.83
CA GLY A 22 -0.24 -13.22 -11.29
C GLY A 22 0.56 -14.00 -12.33
N SER A 23 0.16 -15.24 -12.59
CA SER A 23 0.81 -16.11 -13.60
C SER A 23 0.76 -15.55 -15.02
N ASP A 24 -0.16 -14.63 -15.28
CA ASP A 24 -0.34 -13.89 -16.53
C ASP A 24 0.48 -12.59 -16.58
N GLY A 25 1.23 -12.28 -15.52
CA GLY A 25 2.02 -11.05 -15.38
C GLY A 25 1.18 -9.82 -15.03
N CYS A 26 -0.07 -10.00 -14.58
CA CYS A 26 -0.98 -8.92 -14.22
C CYS A 26 -1.24 -8.85 -12.71
N VAL A 27 -1.73 -7.69 -12.25
CA VAL A 27 -2.28 -7.49 -10.89
C VAL A 27 -3.81 -7.32 -10.98
N PRO A 28 -4.57 -7.83 -10.00
CA PRO A 28 -6.02 -7.65 -10.00
C PRO A 28 -6.40 -6.19 -9.76
N VAL A 29 -7.48 -5.74 -10.41
CA VAL A 29 -8.05 -4.41 -10.15
C VAL A 29 -8.84 -4.46 -8.84
N PRO A 30 -8.61 -3.54 -7.88
CA PRO A 30 -9.39 -3.51 -6.65
C PRO A 30 -10.87 -3.18 -6.89
N ASP A 31 -11.77 -3.88 -6.17
CA ASP A 31 -13.23 -3.62 -6.23
C ASP A 31 -13.71 -2.58 -5.20
N GLY A 32 -12.83 -2.17 -4.28
CA GLY A 32 -13.14 -1.22 -3.23
C GLY A 32 -13.29 0.22 -3.74
N PRO A 33 -13.97 1.10 -2.98
CA PRO A 33 -14.13 2.50 -3.37
C PRO A 33 -12.79 3.25 -3.42
N GLY A 34 -12.69 4.25 -4.30
CA GLY A 34 -11.51 5.11 -4.41
C GLY A 34 -10.29 4.36 -4.96
N LEU A 35 -9.16 4.41 -4.25
CA LEU A 35 -7.96 3.65 -4.60
C LEU A 35 -8.10 2.14 -4.35
N GLY A 36 -9.13 1.72 -3.60
CA GLY A 36 -9.40 0.31 -3.33
C GLY A 36 -8.36 -0.38 -2.43
N VAL A 37 -7.60 0.39 -1.65
CA VAL A 37 -6.61 -0.13 -0.68
C VAL A 37 -7.00 0.23 0.76
N THR A 38 -6.57 -0.60 1.71
CA THR A 38 -6.75 -0.35 3.15
C THR A 38 -5.40 -0.06 3.81
N TYR A 39 -5.35 1.02 4.58
CA TYR A 39 -4.15 1.46 5.30
C TYR A 39 -4.22 1.10 6.79
N ASP A 40 -3.07 0.74 7.35
CA ASP A 40 -2.83 0.67 8.80
C ASP A 40 -2.58 2.08 9.33
N TRP A 41 -3.66 2.76 9.71
CA TRP A 41 -3.58 4.10 10.25
C TRP A 41 -2.86 4.14 11.60
N ASP A 42 -2.99 3.11 12.43
CA ASP A 42 -2.32 3.04 13.73
C ASP A 42 -0.79 3.03 13.53
N PHE A 43 -0.29 2.24 12.57
CA PHE A 43 1.13 2.23 12.21
C PHE A 43 1.58 3.59 11.66
N ILE A 44 0.82 4.15 10.71
CA ILE A 44 1.14 5.45 10.10
C ILE A 44 1.24 6.52 11.19
N GLU A 45 0.26 6.60 12.09
CA GLU A 45 0.23 7.60 13.15
C GLU A 45 1.35 7.42 14.17
N ALA A 46 1.69 6.18 14.53
CA ALA A 46 2.78 5.88 15.45
C ALA A 46 4.17 6.24 14.89
N HIS A 47 4.35 6.23 13.56
CA HIS A 47 5.63 6.52 12.89
C HIS A 47 5.67 7.88 12.18
N LYS A 48 4.59 8.66 12.28
CA LYS A 48 4.47 9.99 11.70
C LYS A 48 5.44 10.97 12.36
N THR A 49 6.33 11.56 11.57
CA THR A 49 7.32 12.53 12.07
C THR A 49 6.84 13.98 11.94
N GLN A 50 5.91 14.27 11.03
CA GLN A 50 5.34 15.60 10.80
C GLN A 50 3.89 15.49 10.27
N HIS A 51 3.04 16.46 10.61
CA HIS A 51 1.67 16.59 10.12
C HIS A 51 1.27 18.07 10.07
N ASP A 52 0.90 18.55 8.88
CA ASP A 52 0.48 19.94 8.64
C ASP A 52 -0.93 19.94 8.02
N VAL A 53 -1.80 20.84 8.48
CA VAL A 53 -3.20 20.95 8.03
C VAL A 53 -3.43 22.36 7.48
N PHE A 54 -4.12 22.45 6.34
CA PHE A 54 -4.39 23.71 5.63
C PHE A 54 -5.90 23.86 5.40
N ASP A 55 -6.41 25.08 5.61
CA ASP A 55 -7.82 25.47 5.41
C ASP A 55 -8.04 26.13 4.03
#